data_AF-A0A2T3Q7I9-F1
#
_entry.id   AF-A0A2T3Q7I9-F1
#
_cell.length_a   1.000
_cell.length_b   1.000
_cell.length_c   1.000
_cell.angle_alpha   90.00
_cell.angle_beta   90.00
_cell.angle_gamma   90.00
#
_symmetry.space_group_name_H-M   'P 1'
#
loop_
_entity.id
_entity.type
_entity.pdbx_description
1 polymer ?
#
loop_
_entity_poly.entity_id
_entity_poly.type
_entity_poly.pdbx_seq_one_letter_code
_entity_poly.pdbx_strand_id
1 'polypeptide(L)'
;MKIVNVKQGTQAWLELRKSKFTASEAPAAMGESKYQSRDALLKMKATGETPEVNSYQENIFAKGHAAEEAARPLVENIIGDELFPATAISDEYDWMLASFDGITIMEDVVFEHKLFNHNLHEHVLNNDLEPQYYWQLEQQLLVSGAKKAIFVCSDGTSDNFASCDYYSQPERREQLIAGWLQFQKDLASYNSKPEAEKVEAEPMRDLPAICYKMDGLTLSSNLDAFKQAATELVEKSKLPIETDQDFANAEQMVKTFKTAEDKIKALSEQVLGEVQSIDSFVKDLKFIGEQIRQARLATDKQVKNRKDEIRKKILATANKKIQQHTLQLEQQIKASLPAPTISVLNAMKGKKTIQSLQEAADTAVSQVIVELDLQANKARKNLICLNQNAKYKFLFSDWNSLCFKENDDFDALITSRIAKHKEAEKQRLEQERLGIQQEESQPIVHKTLGAESTEPSPSNSSFKLNAETTAALSGKFVVANNIASKTLMVQLTAKEANYLRQRDAILTALENAGVDNWVGYSNAIATLKSAQNVA
;
A
#
# COMPACT_ATOMS: atom_id res chain seq x y z
N MET A 1 -13.55 13.17 27.29
CA MET A 1 -13.57 14.06 26.13
C MET A 1 -13.99 15.46 26.56
N LYS A 2 -13.75 16.49 25.74
CA LYS A 2 -14.28 17.84 25.99
C LYS A 2 -15.40 18.18 25.02
N ILE A 3 -16.65 18.16 25.48
CA ILE A 3 -17.79 18.67 24.72
C ILE A 3 -17.64 20.18 24.52
N VAL A 4 -17.80 20.63 23.28
CA VAL A 4 -17.74 22.04 22.89
C VAL A 4 -19.16 22.53 22.65
N ASN A 5 -19.53 23.65 23.29
CA ASN A 5 -20.85 24.25 23.16
C ASN A 5 -21.01 24.97 21.81
N VAL A 6 -21.12 24.20 20.74
CA VAL A 6 -21.43 24.66 19.38
C VAL A 6 -22.58 23.82 18.84
N LYS A 7 -23.56 24.49 18.22
CA LYS A 7 -24.66 23.79 17.55
C LYS A 7 -24.17 23.29 16.19
N GLN A 8 -24.34 21.99 15.91
CA GLN A 8 -23.98 21.40 14.63
C GLN A 8 -24.71 22.09 13.47
N GLY A 9 -24.04 22.24 12.32
CA GLY A 9 -24.55 22.98 11.17
C GLY A 9 -24.44 24.51 11.25
N THR A 10 -24.01 25.09 12.38
CA THR A 10 -23.79 26.54 12.49
C THR A 10 -22.41 26.97 11.99
N GLN A 11 -22.24 28.27 11.68
CA GLN A 11 -20.93 28.80 11.28
C GLN A 11 -19.85 28.57 12.35
N ALA A 12 -20.18 28.72 13.63
CA ALA A 12 -19.23 28.47 14.72
C ALA A 12 -18.72 27.01 14.73
N TRP A 13 -19.60 26.06 14.40
CA TRP A 13 -19.24 24.66 14.23
C TRP A 13 -18.36 24.42 13.00
N LEU A 14 -18.67 25.07 11.87
CA LEU A 14 -17.85 25.00 10.65
C LEU A 14 -16.43 25.57 10.87
N GLU A 15 -16.30 26.72 11.53
CA GLU A 15 -15.00 27.31 11.84
C GLU A 15 -14.17 26.42 12.78
N LEU A 16 -14.81 25.84 13.80
CA LEU A 16 -14.14 24.88 14.68
C LEU A 16 -13.58 23.70 13.88
N ARG A 17 -14.37 23.14 12.96
CA ARG A 17 -13.98 22.01 12.11
C ARG A 17 -12.84 22.34 11.13
N LYS A 18 -12.70 23.58 10.68
CA LYS A 18 -11.55 24.00 9.87
C LYS A 18 -10.24 23.86 10.64
N SER A 19 -10.26 24.16 11.95
CA SER A 19 -9.07 24.14 12.80
C SER A 19 -8.67 22.77 13.36
N LYS A 20 -9.49 21.74 13.15
CA LYS A 20 -9.32 20.38 13.72
C LYS A 20 -9.43 19.32 12.63
N PHE A 21 -9.00 18.11 12.95
CA PHE A 21 -9.25 16.93 12.14
C PHE A 21 -10.51 16.23 12.61
N THR A 22 -11.51 16.16 11.74
CA THR A 22 -12.84 15.68 12.12
C THR A 22 -12.99 14.20 11.82
N ALA A 23 -13.83 13.50 12.60
CA ALA A 23 -14.09 12.07 12.38
C ALA A 23 -14.58 11.77 10.96
N SER A 24 -15.43 12.63 10.39
CA SER A 24 -15.91 12.52 9.00
C SER A 24 -14.82 12.66 7.94
N GLU A 25 -13.67 13.28 8.26
CA GLU A 25 -12.53 13.45 7.36
C GLU A 25 -11.53 12.29 7.48
N ALA A 26 -11.62 11.46 8.53
CA ALA A 26 -10.71 10.33 8.75
C ALA A 26 -10.63 9.38 7.54
N PRO A 27 -11.74 8.98 6.90
CA PRO A 27 -11.65 8.12 5.72
C PRO A 27 -10.87 8.76 4.57
N ALA A 28 -10.99 10.08 4.36
CA ALA A 28 -10.25 10.78 3.32
C ALA A 28 -8.76 10.91 3.67
N ALA A 29 -8.43 11.19 4.93
CA ALA A 29 -7.05 11.22 5.42
C ALA A 29 -6.34 9.86 5.27
N MET A 30 -7.09 8.77 5.44
CA MET A 30 -6.63 7.38 5.28
C MET A 30 -6.63 6.91 3.81
N GLY A 31 -7.20 7.67 2.88
CA GLY A 31 -7.26 7.33 1.46
C GLY A 31 -8.42 6.42 1.04
N GLU A 32 -9.42 6.23 1.91
CA GLU A 32 -10.53 5.28 1.76
C GLU A 32 -11.88 5.95 1.44
N SER A 33 -11.93 7.29 1.42
CA SER A 33 -13.17 8.01 1.12
C SER A 33 -13.55 7.92 -0.36
N LYS A 34 -14.83 7.64 -0.63
CA LYS A 34 -15.43 7.69 -1.98
C LYS A 34 -15.78 9.11 -2.44
N TYR A 35 -15.81 10.09 -1.53
CA TYR A 35 -16.32 11.44 -1.81
C TYR A 35 -15.21 12.50 -1.89
N GLN A 36 -14.08 12.28 -1.22
CA GLN A 36 -12.99 13.23 -1.15
C GLN A 36 -11.65 12.49 -1.17
N SER A 37 -10.76 12.85 -2.10
CA SER A 37 -9.40 12.30 -2.08
C SER A 37 -8.60 12.87 -0.93
N ARG A 38 -7.57 12.13 -0.50
CA ARG A 38 -6.62 12.59 0.51
C ARG A 38 -5.97 13.93 0.14
N ASP A 39 -5.59 14.08 -1.13
CA ASP A 39 -4.96 15.29 -1.66
C ASP A 39 -5.94 16.47 -1.69
N ALA A 40 -7.22 16.23 -2.00
CA ALA A 40 -8.25 17.26 -1.90
C ALA A 40 -8.46 17.71 -0.44
N LEU A 41 -8.41 16.79 0.53
CA LEU A 41 -8.45 17.12 1.95
C LEU A 41 -7.21 17.93 2.38
N LEU A 42 -6.00 17.55 1.91
CA LEU A 42 -4.77 18.30 2.16
C LEU A 42 -4.86 19.73 1.63
N LYS A 43 -5.33 19.90 0.38
CA LYS A 43 -5.55 21.22 -0.22
C LYS A 43 -6.52 22.04 0.63
N MET A 44 -7.68 21.48 0.96
CA MET A 44 -8.72 22.14 1.78
C MET A 44 -8.17 22.61 3.13
N LYS A 45 -7.38 21.78 3.82
CA LYS A 45 -6.77 22.13 5.12
C LYS A 45 -5.61 23.13 4.99
N ALA A 46 -4.88 23.11 3.88
CA ALA A 46 -3.75 24.01 3.64
C ALA A 46 -4.20 25.41 3.21
N THR A 47 -5.21 25.51 2.35
CA THR A 47 -5.67 26.80 1.78
C THR A 47 -6.84 27.40 2.56
N GLY A 48 -7.60 26.57 3.29
CA GLY A 48 -8.86 26.98 3.91
C GLY A 48 -10.02 27.11 2.92
N GLU A 49 -9.82 26.77 1.64
CA GLU A 49 -10.87 26.78 0.62
C GLU A 49 -11.91 25.70 0.91
N THR A 50 -13.17 26.10 1.04
CA THR A 50 -14.29 25.16 1.16
C THR A 50 -15.06 25.12 -0.16
N PRO A 51 -15.31 23.94 -0.74
CA PRO A 51 -16.15 23.83 -1.93
C PRO A 51 -17.54 24.41 -1.66
N GLU A 52 -18.08 25.15 -2.63
CA GLU A 52 -19.48 25.58 -2.58
C GLU A 52 -20.39 24.35 -2.64
N VAL A 53 -21.32 24.28 -1.69
CA VAL A 53 -22.35 23.25 -1.68
C VAL A 53 -23.43 23.68 -2.67
N ASN A 54 -23.68 22.87 -3.70
CA ASN A 54 -24.75 23.16 -4.64
C ASN A 54 -26.12 22.76 -4.08
N SER A 55 -27.19 23.29 -4.68
CA SER A 55 -28.57 23.02 -4.24
C SER A 55 -28.95 21.54 -4.22
N TYR A 56 -28.33 20.72 -5.08
CA TYR A 56 -28.54 19.26 -5.06
C TYR A 56 -27.91 18.62 -3.82
N GLN A 57 -26.70 19.01 -3.45
CA GLN A 57 -26.01 18.54 -2.25
C GLN A 57 -26.73 19.00 -0.97
N GLU A 58 -27.21 20.25 -0.92
CA GLU A 58 -28.03 20.76 0.19
C GLU A 58 -29.27 19.88 0.42
N ASN A 59 -29.97 19.50 -0.67
CA ASN A 59 -31.13 18.62 -0.59
C ASN A 59 -30.78 17.21 -0.08
N ILE A 60 -29.63 16.65 -0.47
CA ILE A 60 -29.17 15.36 0.06
C ILE A 60 -28.88 15.47 1.56
N PHE A 61 -28.20 16.53 1.99
CA PHE A 61 -27.92 16.75 3.39
C PHE A 61 -29.21 16.90 4.19
N ALA A 62 -30.16 17.72 3.74
CA ALA A 62 -31.45 17.88 4.41
C ALA A 62 -32.21 16.54 4.56
N LYS A 63 -32.21 15.70 3.52
CA LYS A 63 -32.79 14.35 3.59
C LYS A 63 -32.07 13.46 4.60
N GLY A 64 -30.73 13.52 4.66
CA GLY A 64 -29.94 12.81 5.65
C GLY A 64 -30.30 13.20 7.08
N HIS A 65 -30.34 14.50 7.38
CA HIS A 65 -30.68 14.99 8.73
C HIS A 65 -32.12 14.61 9.14
N ALA A 66 -33.08 14.66 8.21
CA ALA A 66 -34.45 14.24 8.48
C ALA A 66 -34.54 12.72 8.78
N ALA A 67 -33.80 11.90 8.03
CA ALA A 67 -33.73 10.46 8.27
C ALA A 67 -33.03 10.12 9.59
N GLU A 68 -31.96 10.83 9.93
CA GLU A 68 -31.24 10.72 11.21
C GLU A 68 -32.17 11.05 12.40
N GLU A 69 -32.87 12.19 12.34
CA GLU A 69 -33.80 12.62 13.38
C GLU A 69 -34.94 11.60 13.58
N ALA A 70 -35.48 11.06 12.48
CA ALA A 70 -36.51 10.03 12.52
C ALA A 70 -36.00 8.66 13.01
N ALA A 71 -34.74 8.32 12.73
CA ALA A 71 -34.12 7.07 13.16
C ALA A 71 -33.72 7.09 14.64
N ARG A 72 -33.42 8.26 15.22
CA ARG A 72 -32.92 8.40 16.60
C ARG A 72 -33.81 7.70 17.64
N PRO A 73 -35.15 7.87 17.68
CA PRO A 73 -36.00 7.15 18.63
C PRO A 73 -35.94 5.62 18.48
N LEU A 74 -35.72 5.11 17.25
CA LEU A 74 -35.57 3.67 17.03
C LEU A 74 -34.26 3.17 17.65
N VAL A 75 -33.19 3.96 17.54
CA VAL A 75 -31.89 3.64 18.14
C VAL A 75 -31.93 3.77 19.66
N GLU A 76 -32.58 4.79 20.21
CA GLU A 76 -32.78 4.96 21.65
C GLU A 76 -33.51 3.74 22.25
N ASN A 77 -34.52 3.20 21.55
CA ASN A 77 -35.18 1.95 21.96
C ASN A 77 -34.24 0.73 21.95
N ILE A 78 -33.28 0.66 21.01
CA ILE A 78 -32.28 -0.42 20.95
C ILE A 78 -31.27 -0.28 22.09
N ILE A 79 -30.83 0.94 22.40
CA ILE A 79 -29.86 1.23 23.46
C ILE A 79 -30.51 1.09 24.84
N GLY A 80 -31.77 1.50 24.96
CA GLY A 80 -32.46 1.70 26.24
C GLY A 80 -32.05 2.98 26.96
N ASP A 81 -31.53 3.99 26.24
CA ASP A 81 -31.07 5.28 26.79
C ASP A 81 -31.26 6.40 25.74
N GLU A 82 -31.28 7.65 26.19
CA GLU A 82 -31.48 8.83 25.36
C GLU A 82 -30.19 9.27 24.65
N LEU A 83 -30.31 9.74 23.40
CA LEU A 83 -29.20 10.19 22.55
C LEU A 83 -29.31 11.69 22.27
N PHE A 84 -28.23 12.43 22.53
CA PHE A 84 -28.15 13.85 22.15
C PHE A 84 -27.02 14.12 21.16
N PRO A 85 -27.21 15.02 20.18
CA PRO A 85 -26.13 15.43 19.29
C PRO A 85 -25.08 16.23 20.05
N ALA A 86 -23.81 15.90 19.86
CA ALA A 86 -22.71 16.57 20.54
C ALA A 86 -21.50 16.75 19.62
N THR A 87 -20.70 17.78 19.87
CA THR A 87 -19.38 17.93 19.25
C THR A 87 -18.33 17.98 20.34
N ALA A 88 -17.30 17.16 20.24
CA ALA A 88 -16.26 17.04 21.24
C ALA A 88 -14.86 17.01 20.65
N ILE A 89 -13.90 17.40 21.47
CA ILE A 89 -12.46 17.32 21.20
C ILE A 89 -11.87 16.25 22.11
N SER A 90 -10.91 15.46 21.62
CA SER A 90 -10.22 14.46 22.44
C SER A 90 -9.39 15.14 23.53
N ASP A 91 -9.36 14.55 24.72
CA ASP A 91 -8.50 15.02 25.81
C ASP A 91 -7.03 14.63 25.59
N GLU A 92 -6.79 13.54 24.86
CA GLU A 92 -5.45 13.03 24.55
C GLU A 92 -4.87 13.65 23.28
N TYR A 93 -5.72 13.87 22.27
CA TYR A 93 -5.35 14.42 20.97
C TYR A 93 -6.13 15.70 20.68
N ASP A 94 -5.64 16.85 21.14
CA ASP A 94 -6.33 18.14 21.03
C ASP A 94 -6.66 18.56 19.58
N TRP A 95 -6.00 17.98 18.59
CA TRP A 95 -6.22 18.16 17.16
C TRP A 95 -7.34 17.29 16.58
N MET A 96 -7.83 16.28 17.31
CA MET A 96 -8.98 15.45 16.91
C MET A 96 -10.30 16.03 17.40
N LEU A 97 -11.29 16.04 16.50
CA LEU A 97 -12.67 16.42 16.78
C LEU A 97 -13.63 15.35 16.26
N ALA A 98 -14.72 15.13 16.99
CA ALA A 98 -15.85 14.33 16.52
C ALA A 98 -17.14 15.13 16.69
N SER A 99 -17.99 15.07 15.68
CA SER A 99 -19.39 15.45 15.77
C SER A 99 -20.17 14.15 15.71
N PHE A 100 -21.00 13.92 16.72
CA PHE A 100 -21.81 12.71 16.85
C PHE A 100 -23.24 13.05 16.46
N ASP A 101 -23.86 12.19 15.68
CA ASP A 101 -25.30 12.28 15.41
C ASP A 101 -26.04 12.08 16.74
N GLY A 102 -25.58 11.15 17.57
CA GLY A 102 -25.96 11.06 18.98
C GLY A 102 -24.87 10.46 19.86
N ILE A 103 -24.92 10.77 21.15
CA ILE A 103 -24.20 10.06 22.20
C ILE A 103 -25.07 9.99 23.45
N THR A 104 -24.94 8.92 24.25
CA THR A 104 -25.66 8.78 25.52
C THR A 104 -25.18 9.79 26.55
N ILE A 105 -26.01 10.10 27.56
CA ILE A 105 -25.65 11.02 28.67
C ILE A 105 -24.40 10.54 29.42
N MET A 106 -24.23 9.23 29.52
CA MET A 106 -23.06 8.60 30.14
C MET A 106 -21.84 8.54 29.21
N GLU A 107 -21.94 9.07 27.99
CA GLU A 107 -20.89 9.14 26.98
C GLU A 107 -20.32 7.76 26.59
N ASP A 108 -21.10 6.69 26.75
CA ASP A 108 -20.61 5.31 26.63
C ASP A 108 -21.10 4.57 25.38
N VAL A 109 -22.10 5.11 24.67
CA VAL A 109 -22.56 4.64 23.35
C VAL A 109 -22.70 5.81 22.39
N VAL A 110 -22.01 5.72 21.25
CA VAL A 110 -22.13 6.67 20.13
C VAL A 110 -23.18 6.18 19.14
N PHE A 111 -23.88 7.10 18.48
CA PHE A 111 -24.77 6.87 17.36
C PHE A 111 -24.25 7.59 16.11
N GLU A 112 -24.16 6.84 15.00
CA GLU A 112 -23.83 7.35 13.67
C GLU A 112 -24.86 6.84 12.66
N HIS A 113 -25.41 7.74 11.85
CA HIS A 113 -26.42 7.47 10.85
C HIS A 113 -25.92 7.73 9.43
N LYS A 114 -26.32 6.88 8.50
CA LYS A 114 -26.20 7.11 7.05
C LYS A 114 -27.55 6.94 6.38
N LEU A 115 -27.82 7.79 5.40
CA LEU A 115 -29.00 7.69 4.56
C LEU A 115 -29.04 6.35 3.82
N PHE A 116 -30.24 5.79 3.69
CA PHE A 116 -30.47 4.49 3.06
C PHE A 116 -29.78 4.35 1.71
N ASN A 117 -28.96 3.31 1.62
CA ASN A 117 -28.39 2.81 0.39
C ASN A 117 -28.45 1.28 0.47
N HIS A 118 -29.02 0.63 -0.54
CA HIS A 118 -29.27 -0.81 -0.51
C HIS A 118 -28.01 -1.63 -0.23
N ASN A 119 -26.88 -1.30 -0.88
CA ASN A 119 -25.62 -1.99 -0.66
C ASN A 119 -25.11 -1.77 0.78
N LEU A 120 -25.06 -0.51 1.25
CA LEU A 120 -24.66 -0.23 2.62
C LEU A 120 -25.57 -0.93 3.64
N HIS A 121 -26.87 -0.95 3.40
CA HIS A 121 -27.84 -1.61 4.26
C HIS A 121 -27.55 -3.11 4.42
N GLU A 122 -27.24 -3.82 3.32
CA GLU A 122 -26.82 -5.23 3.37
C GLU A 122 -25.51 -5.43 4.14
N HIS A 123 -24.52 -4.56 3.91
CA HIS A 123 -23.24 -4.59 4.63
C HIS A 123 -23.43 -4.39 6.14
N VAL A 124 -24.30 -3.48 6.56
CA VAL A 124 -24.64 -3.23 7.97
C VAL A 124 -25.30 -4.46 8.59
N LEU A 125 -26.27 -5.09 7.92
CA LEU A 125 -26.91 -6.31 8.41
C LEU A 125 -25.91 -7.46 8.63
N ASN A 126 -24.85 -7.52 7.81
CA ASN A 126 -23.82 -8.53 7.89
C ASN A 126 -22.67 -8.17 8.86
N ASN A 127 -22.73 -7.02 9.55
CA ASN A 127 -21.64 -6.47 10.38
C ASN A 127 -20.32 -6.31 9.61
N ASP A 128 -20.39 -6.04 8.31
CA ASP A 128 -19.23 -5.89 7.41
C ASP A 128 -19.11 -4.45 6.94
N LEU A 129 -18.58 -3.58 7.81
CA LEU A 129 -18.37 -2.17 7.49
C LEU A 129 -17.08 -1.98 6.69
N GLU A 130 -17.20 -1.31 5.55
CA GLU A 130 -16.06 -0.91 4.73
C GLU A 130 -15.17 0.14 5.44
N PRO A 131 -13.88 0.26 5.05
CA PRO A 131 -12.95 1.28 5.58
C PRO A 131 -13.45 2.71 5.54
N GLN A 132 -14.25 3.04 4.51
CA GLN A 132 -14.91 4.33 4.41
C GLN A 132 -15.72 4.72 5.67
N TYR A 133 -16.29 3.74 6.38
CA TYR A 133 -17.16 3.99 7.53
C TYR A 133 -16.43 3.76 8.85
N TYR A 134 -15.68 2.66 8.97
CA TYR A 134 -15.06 2.34 10.25
C TYR A 134 -13.98 3.34 10.66
N TRP A 135 -13.30 4.03 9.74
CA TRP A 135 -12.34 5.08 10.13
C TRP A 135 -12.99 6.26 10.85
N GLN A 136 -14.22 6.63 10.45
CA GLN A 136 -15.00 7.65 11.15
C GLN A 136 -15.38 7.16 12.55
N LEU A 137 -15.85 5.92 12.67
CA LEU A 137 -16.23 5.30 13.94
C LEU A 137 -15.05 5.16 14.90
N GLU A 138 -13.89 4.72 14.40
CA GLU A 138 -12.65 4.64 15.19
C GLU A 138 -12.28 6.00 15.76
N GLN A 139 -12.38 7.09 14.97
CA GLN A 139 -12.12 8.42 15.49
C GLN A 139 -13.16 8.86 16.52
N GLN A 140 -14.44 8.58 16.29
CA GLN A 140 -15.50 8.90 17.26
C GLN A 140 -15.27 8.20 18.60
N LEU A 141 -14.89 6.91 18.58
CA LEU A 141 -14.57 6.15 19.79
C LEU A 141 -13.27 6.60 20.45
N LEU A 142 -12.27 7.03 19.68
CA LEU A 142 -11.06 7.67 20.18
C LEU A 142 -11.33 8.99 20.89
N VAL A 143 -12.21 9.82 20.31
CA VAL A 143 -12.54 11.13 20.87
C VAL A 143 -13.37 10.98 22.13
N SER A 144 -14.43 10.16 22.08
CA SER A 144 -15.39 10.00 23.18
C SER A 144 -14.87 9.14 24.32
N GLY A 145 -14.12 8.07 24.02
CA GLY A 145 -13.84 7.01 24.99
C GLY A 145 -15.03 6.05 25.19
N ALA A 146 -16.08 6.16 24.37
CA ALA A 146 -17.25 5.30 24.42
C ALA A 146 -16.88 3.83 24.19
N LYS A 147 -17.69 2.92 24.73
CA LYS A 147 -17.46 1.47 24.64
C LYS A 147 -17.72 0.95 23.23
N LYS A 148 -18.72 1.52 22.56
CA LYS A 148 -19.15 1.13 21.21
C LYS A 148 -19.84 2.28 20.49
N ALA A 149 -19.96 2.14 19.17
CA ALA A 149 -20.82 2.96 18.34
C ALA A 149 -21.90 2.09 17.70
N ILE A 150 -23.15 2.55 17.65
CA ILE A 150 -24.21 1.95 16.85
C ILE A 150 -24.23 2.68 15.51
N PHE A 151 -23.93 1.95 14.46
CA PHE A 151 -23.96 2.45 13.09
C PHE A 151 -25.26 2.05 12.42
N VAL A 152 -25.96 3.01 11.83
CA VAL A 152 -27.28 2.81 11.22
C VAL A 152 -27.27 3.24 9.76
N CYS A 153 -27.89 2.43 8.90
CA CYS A 153 -28.24 2.79 7.54
C CYS A 153 -29.76 2.74 7.40
N SER A 154 -30.42 3.90 7.24
CA SER A 154 -31.87 3.94 7.10
C SER A 154 -32.41 5.17 6.37
N ASP A 155 -33.70 5.13 6.00
CA ASP A 155 -34.45 6.28 5.51
C ASP A 155 -35.27 6.98 6.62
N GLY A 156 -35.02 6.60 7.89
CA GLY A 156 -35.77 7.08 9.06
C GLY A 156 -36.99 6.23 9.42
N THR A 157 -37.34 5.23 8.61
CA THR A 157 -38.44 4.30 8.90
C THR A 157 -37.93 2.97 9.47
N SER A 158 -38.82 2.21 10.10
CA SER A 158 -38.53 0.84 10.58
C SER A 158 -38.35 -0.18 9.46
N ASP A 159 -38.95 0.06 8.29
CA ASP A 159 -38.98 -0.90 7.19
C ASP A 159 -37.61 -1.00 6.49
N ASN A 160 -36.92 0.13 6.39
CA ASN A 160 -35.59 0.25 5.80
C ASN A 160 -34.56 0.58 6.88
N PHE A 161 -34.54 -0.18 7.97
CA PHE A 161 -33.65 0.02 9.11
C PHE A 161 -32.65 -1.13 9.26
N ALA A 162 -31.37 -0.83 9.06
CA ALA A 162 -30.27 -1.72 9.42
C ALA A 162 -29.36 -1.05 10.45
N SER A 163 -28.95 -1.80 11.47
CA SER A 163 -28.01 -1.34 12.48
C SER A 163 -26.98 -2.42 12.83
N CYS A 164 -25.75 -2.02 13.13
CA CYS A 164 -24.74 -2.89 13.72
C CYS A 164 -23.98 -2.19 14.86
N ASP A 165 -23.52 -2.99 15.82
CA ASP A 165 -22.60 -2.54 16.86
C ASP A 165 -21.17 -2.52 16.32
N TYR A 166 -20.46 -1.42 16.49
CA TYR A 166 -19.05 -1.27 16.19
C TYR A 166 -18.22 -1.11 17.47
N TYR A 167 -17.16 -1.92 17.58
CA TYR A 167 -16.19 -1.85 18.67
C TYR A 167 -14.82 -1.48 18.10
N SER A 168 -14.16 -0.52 18.77
CA SER A 168 -12.84 -0.04 18.37
C SER A 168 -11.81 -1.18 18.40
N GLN A 169 -11.01 -1.27 17.34
CA GLN A 169 -9.94 -2.24 17.22
C GLN A 169 -8.60 -1.56 17.55
N PRO A 170 -7.80 -2.09 18.50
CA PRO A 170 -6.53 -1.47 18.91
C PRO A 170 -5.58 -1.20 17.73
N GLU A 171 -5.48 -2.14 16.78
CA GLU A 171 -4.63 -2.01 15.60
C GLU A 171 -5.11 -0.87 14.67
N ARG A 172 -6.43 -0.76 14.44
CA ARG A 172 -7.01 0.32 13.62
C ARG A 172 -6.83 1.66 14.31
N ARG A 173 -7.02 1.72 15.62
CA ARG A 173 -6.79 2.92 16.42
C ARG A 173 -5.36 3.45 16.25
N GLU A 174 -4.38 2.56 16.37
CA GLU A 174 -2.96 2.91 16.19
C GLU A 174 -2.69 3.39 14.75
N GLN A 175 -3.25 2.69 13.75
CA GLN A 175 -3.16 3.07 12.33
C GLN A 175 -3.78 4.43 12.05
N LEU A 176 -4.95 4.74 12.62
CA LEU A 176 -5.63 6.01 12.43
C LEU A 176 -4.83 7.18 13.03
N ILE A 177 -4.31 7.01 14.24
CA ILE A 177 -3.44 8.02 14.87
C ILE A 177 -2.20 8.24 14.01
N ALA A 178 -1.52 7.16 13.60
CA ALA A 178 -0.33 7.25 12.75
C ALA A 178 -0.64 7.89 11.39
N GLY A 179 -1.80 7.58 10.81
CA GLY A 179 -2.30 8.17 9.57
C GLY A 179 -2.50 9.67 9.68
N TRP A 180 -3.13 10.15 10.76
CA TRP A 180 -3.26 11.58 11.02
C TRP A 180 -1.92 12.26 11.28
N LEU A 181 -1.01 11.65 12.02
CA LEU A 181 0.34 12.19 12.23
C LEU A 181 1.11 12.31 10.90
N GLN A 182 0.98 11.33 10.01
CA GLN A 182 1.54 11.44 8.66
C GLN A 182 0.84 12.52 7.84
N PHE A 183 -0.48 12.65 7.98
CA PHE A 183 -1.24 13.74 7.35
C PHE A 183 -0.77 15.11 7.83
N GLN A 184 -0.45 15.31 9.11
CA GLN A 184 0.13 16.55 9.63
C GLN A 184 1.50 16.86 8.99
N LYS A 185 2.37 15.84 8.86
CA LYS A 185 3.68 16.01 8.19
C LYS A 185 3.51 16.41 6.72
N ASP A 186 2.56 15.78 6.03
CA ASP A 186 2.26 16.09 4.63
C ASP A 186 1.64 17.49 4.49
N LEU A 187 0.76 17.88 5.41
CA LEU A 187 0.16 19.22 5.46
C LEU A 187 1.23 20.30 5.71
N ALA A 188 2.16 20.07 6.64
CA ALA A 188 3.25 20.99 6.93
C ALA A 188 4.26 21.14 5.77
N SER A 189 4.33 20.13 4.89
CA SER A 189 5.17 20.15 3.68
C SER A 189 4.38 20.42 2.40
N TYR A 190 3.11 20.78 2.52
CA TYR A 190 2.23 21.05 1.40
C TYR A 190 2.73 22.28 0.63
N ASN A 191 2.94 22.11 -0.67
CA ASN A 191 3.25 23.19 -1.58
C ASN A 191 2.11 23.25 -2.61
N SER A 192 1.47 24.41 -2.75
CA SER A 192 0.37 24.60 -3.70
C SER A 192 0.83 24.22 -5.10
N LYS A 193 0.30 23.11 -5.61
CA LYS A 193 0.43 22.75 -7.02
C LYS A 193 -0.63 23.55 -7.79
N PRO A 194 -0.31 24.19 -8.92
CA PRO A 194 -1.31 24.81 -9.78
C PRO A 194 -2.37 23.77 -10.11
N GLU A 195 -3.64 24.12 -9.89
CA GLU A 195 -4.75 23.23 -10.21
C GLU A 195 -4.78 23.07 -11.73
N ALA A 196 -4.61 21.83 -12.20
CA ALA A 196 -4.87 21.52 -13.58
C ALA A 196 -6.39 21.64 -13.75
N GLU A 197 -6.84 22.74 -14.34
CA GLU A 197 -8.24 22.88 -14.77
C GLU A 197 -8.65 21.66 -15.59
N LYS A 198 -9.94 21.34 -15.65
CA LYS A 198 -10.42 20.30 -16.56
C LYS A 198 -10.03 20.71 -17.98
N VAL A 199 -8.97 20.12 -18.45
CA VAL A 199 -8.41 20.38 -19.75
C VAL A 199 -9.33 19.77 -20.80
N GLU A 200 -10.23 20.59 -21.33
CA GLU A 200 -10.91 20.27 -22.58
C GLU A 200 -9.92 20.46 -23.73
N ALA A 201 -9.97 19.56 -24.72
CA ALA A 201 -9.14 19.74 -25.91
C ALA A 201 -9.50 21.09 -26.57
N GLU A 202 -8.49 21.86 -26.95
CA GLU A 202 -8.73 23.11 -27.66
C GLU A 202 -9.57 22.83 -28.92
N PRO A 203 -10.55 23.68 -29.25
CA PRO A 203 -11.35 23.53 -30.46
C PRO A 203 -10.43 23.41 -31.68
N MET A 204 -10.32 22.21 -32.22
CA MET A 204 -9.53 21.92 -33.40
C MET A 204 -10.38 22.28 -34.62
N ARG A 205 -9.84 23.08 -35.54
CA ARG A 205 -10.49 23.29 -36.85
C ARG A 205 -10.62 21.93 -37.54
N ASP A 206 -11.86 21.55 -37.87
CA ASP A 206 -12.11 20.36 -38.68
C ASP A 206 -11.42 20.50 -40.04
N LEU A 207 -10.94 19.37 -40.57
CA LEU A 207 -10.48 19.32 -41.95
C LEU A 207 -11.64 19.68 -42.89
N PRO A 208 -11.39 20.47 -43.95
CA PRO A 208 -12.45 20.87 -44.88
C PRO A 208 -13.11 19.63 -45.50
N ALA A 209 -14.40 19.70 -45.82
CA ALA A 209 -15.05 18.62 -46.55
C ALA A 209 -14.44 18.53 -47.96
N ILE A 210 -14.12 17.31 -48.43
CA ILE A 210 -13.62 17.12 -49.79
C ILE A 210 -14.82 17.19 -50.74
N CYS A 211 -14.78 18.13 -51.69
CA CYS A 211 -15.80 18.36 -52.70
C CYS A 211 -15.15 18.23 -54.08
N TYR A 212 -15.81 17.50 -54.98
CA TYR A 212 -15.41 17.41 -56.38
C TYR A 212 -16.61 17.60 -57.31
N LYS A 213 -16.36 18.12 -58.51
CA LYS A 213 -17.32 18.26 -59.59
C LYS A 213 -16.75 17.64 -60.86
N MET A 214 -17.62 16.99 -61.62
CA MET A 214 -17.30 16.34 -62.88
C MET A 214 -17.87 17.16 -64.04
N ASP A 215 -16.98 17.73 -64.86
CA ASP A 215 -17.31 18.42 -66.09
C ASP A 215 -16.81 17.57 -67.27
N GLY A 216 -17.64 16.63 -67.72
CA GLY A 216 -17.26 15.65 -68.76
C GLY A 216 -16.13 14.72 -68.32
N LEU A 217 -14.96 14.81 -68.98
CA LEU A 217 -13.73 14.07 -68.62
C LEU A 217 -12.83 14.84 -67.64
N THR A 218 -13.19 16.06 -67.25
CA THR A 218 -12.37 16.91 -66.37
C THR A 218 -12.96 16.97 -64.96
N LEU A 219 -12.12 16.78 -63.94
CA LEU A 219 -12.48 16.85 -62.53
C LEU A 219 -11.93 18.13 -61.91
N SER A 220 -12.79 18.91 -61.28
CA SER A 220 -12.40 20.04 -60.43
C SER A 220 -12.69 19.70 -58.97
N SER A 221 -11.75 19.98 -58.05
CA SER A 221 -11.91 19.65 -56.63
C SER A 221 -11.21 20.66 -55.73
N ASN A 222 -11.54 20.64 -54.44
CA ASN A 222 -10.83 21.39 -53.40
C ASN A 222 -9.69 20.59 -52.76
N LEU A 223 -9.15 19.57 -53.44
CA LEU A 223 -8.19 18.64 -52.86
C LEU A 223 -6.90 19.31 -52.38
N ASP A 224 -6.42 20.35 -53.06
CA ASP A 224 -5.23 21.09 -52.63
C ASP A 224 -5.42 21.80 -51.29
N ALA A 225 -6.59 22.41 -51.07
CA ALA A 225 -6.93 23.05 -49.79
C ALA A 225 -7.05 22.01 -48.67
N PHE A 226 -7.62 20.83 -48.97
CA PHE A 226 -7.66 19.72 -48.02
C PHE A 226 -6.26 19.20 -47.70
N LYS A 227 -5.41 19.02 -48.71
CA LYS A 227 -4.03 18.55 -48.57
C LYS A 227 -3.21 19.51 -47.71
N GLN A 228 -3.37 20.82 -47.91
CA GLN A 228 -2.69 21.82 -47.09
C GLN A 228 -3.12 21.73 -45.62
N ALA A 229 -4.43 21.72 -45.35
CA ALA A 229 -4.95 21.61 -43.99
C ALA A 229 -4.55 20.28 -43.31
N ALA A 230 -4.56 19.17 -44.06
CA ALA A 230 -4.11 17.87 -43.57
C ALA A 230 -2.61 17.89 -43.23
N THR A 231 -1.78 18.50 -44.08
CA THR A 231 -0.34 18.61 -43.85
C THR A 231 -0.03 19.45 -42.62
N GLU A 232 -0.71 20.59 -42.45
CA GLU A 232 -0.57 21.43 -41.25
C GLU A 232 -0.92 20.65 -39.97
N LEU A 233 -2.00 19.85 -40.01
CA LEU A 233 -2.40 19.03 -38.86
C LEU A 233 -1.38 17.92 -38.57
N VAL A 234 -0.83 17.29 -39.61
CA VAL A 234 0.25 16.29 -39.49
C VAL A 234 1.52 16.92 -38.90
N GLU A 235 1.89 18.14 -39.27
CA GLU A 235 3.04 18.81 -38.65
C GLU A 235 2.78 19.15 -37.18
N LYS A 236 1.57 19.62 -36.84
CA LYS A 236 1.17 19.86 -35.44
C LYS A 236 1.24 18.57 -34.61
N SER A 237 0.97 17.42 -35.21
CA SER A 237 0.97 16.13 -34.53
C SER A 237 2.35 15.58 -34.17
N LYS A 238 3.43 16.23 -34.62
CA LYS A 238 4.82 15.88 -34.28
C LYS A 238 5.34 16.58 -33.03
N LEU A 239 4.59 17.54 -32.49
CA LEU A 239 4.99 18.26 -31.28
C LEU A 239 5.05 17.30 -30.07
N PRO A 240 5.99 17.51 -29.12
CA PRO A 240 6.07 16.71 -27.90
C PRO A 240 4.81 16.88 -27.04
N ILE A 241 4.47 15.84 -26.27
CA ILE A 241 3.34 15.86 -25.34
C ILE A 241 3.90 16.01 -23.93
N GLU A 242 3.73 17.18 -23.31
CA GLU A 242 4.32 17.50 -22.01
C GLU A 242 3.28 17.75 -20.93
N THR A 243 2.18 18.39 -21.29
CA THR A 243 1.12 18.83 -20.39
C THR A 243 -0.16 17.99 -20.53
N ASP A 244 -1.06 18.10 -19.56
CA ASP A 244 -2.41 17.50 -19.67
C ASP A 244 -3.19 18.05 -20.89
N GLN A 245 -2.94 19.32 -21.28
CA GLN A 245 -3.46 19.93 -22.51
C GLN A 245 -2.95 19.26 -23.77
N ASP A 246 -1.66 18.94 -23.82
CA ASP A 246 -1.11 18.23 -24.97
C ASP A 246 -1.72 16.83 -25.10
N PHE A 247 -2.03 16.16 -23.98
CA PHE A 247 -2.72 14.88 -24.01
C PHE A 247 -4.15 14.99 -24.54
N ALA A 248 -4.94 15.94 -24.03
CA ALA A 248 -6.30 16.16 -24.52
C ALA A 248 -6.32 16.50 -26.02
N ASN A 249 -5.42 17.39 -26.44
CA ASN A 249 -5.27 17.80 -27.84
C ASN A 249 -4.82 16.63 -28.73
N ALA A 250 -3.86 15.83 -28.29
CA ALA A 250 -3.36 14.68 -29.05
C ALA A 250 -4.40 13.56 -29.19
N GLU A 251 -5.17 13.26 -28.13
CA GLU A 251 -6.28 12.30 -28.20
C GLU A 251 -7.38 12.76 -29.15
N GLN A 252 -7.73 14.05 -29.12
CA GLN A 252 -8.68 14.62 -30.06
C GLN A 252 -8.14 14.57 -31.50
N MET A 253 -6.86 14.87 -31.70
CA MET A 253 -6.20 14.81 -33.00
C MET A 253 -6.21 13.38 -33.59
N VAL A 254 -6.01 12.35 -32.76
CA VAL A 254 -6.15 10.94 -33.19
C VAL A 254 -7.57 10.63 -33.69
N LYS A 255 -8.61 11.17 -33.03
CA LYS A 255 -10.01 11.02 -33.48
C LYS A 255 -10.27 11.77 -34.79
N THR A 256 -9.74 12.99 -34.93
CA THR A 256 -9.84 13.79 -36.16
C THR A 256 -9.17 13.06 -37.33
N PHE A 257 -7.94 12.57 -37.15
CA PHE A 257 -7.25 11.79 -38.19
C PHE A 257 -8.00 10.52 -38.55
N LYS A 258 -8.59 9.82 -37.57
CA LYS A 258 -9.39 8.61 -37.84
C LYS A 258 -10.61 8.94 -38.71
N THR A 259 -11.32 10.01 -38.38
CA THR A 259 -12.48 10.48 -39.14
C THR A 259 -12.09 10.88 -40.56
N ALA A 260 -10.95 11.55 -40.73
CA ALA A 260 -10.44 11.95 -42.04
C ALA A 260 -9.98 10.75 -42.89
N GLU A 261 -9.28 9.79 -42.27
CA GLU A 261 -8.89 8.51 -42.89
C GLU A 261 -10.13 7.77 -43.43
N ASP A 262 -11.19 7.67 -42.62
CA ASP A 262 -12.43 6.99 -43.00
C ASP A 262 -13.16 7.72 -44.14
N LYS A 263 -13.20 9.05 -44.13
CA LYS A 263 -13.79 9.88 -45.20
C LYS A 263 -13.00 9.75 -46.52
N ILE A 264 -11.68 9.80 -46.49
CA ILE A 264 -10.82 9.65 -47.68
C ILE A 264 -10.99 8.25 -48.27
N LYS A 265 -11.06 7.22 -47.43
CA LYS A 265 -11.30 5.84 -47.86
C LYS A 265 -12.64 5.72 -48.59
N ALA A 266 -13.72 6.19 -47.97
CA ALA A 266 -15.06 6.15 -48.57
C ALA A 266 -15.10 6.90 -49.91
N LEU A 267 -14.50 8.09 -49.98
CA LEU A 267 -14.43 8.87 -51.22
C LEU A 267 -13.60 8.19 -52.31
N SER A 268 -12.48 7.56 -51.93
CA SER A 268 -11.63 6.83 -52.87
C SER A 268 -12.36 5.64 -53.49
N GLU A 269 -13.18 4.92 -52.71
CA GLU A 269 -14.01 3.81 -53.19
C GLU A 269 -15.13 4.29 -54.12
N GLN A 270 -15.79 5.41 -53.80
CA GLN A 270 -16.84 6.01 -54.62
C GLN A 270 -16.31 6.44 -56.00
N VAL A 271 -15.19 7.17 -56.03
CA VAL A 271 -14.64 7.72 -57.29
C VAL A 271 -14.04 6.63 -58.18
N LEU A 272 -13.52 5.55 -57.60
CA LEU A 272 -13.05 4.38 -58.36
C LEU A 272 -14.19 3.67 -59.13
N GLY A 273 -15.44 3.77 -58.62
CA GLY A 273 -16.62 3.18 -59.24
C GLY A 273 -17.22 4.00 -60.39
N GLU A 274 -16.89 5.31 -60.48
CA GLU A 274 -17.57 6.24 -61.39
C GLU A 274 -16.86 6.42 -62.75
N VAL A 275 -15.51 6.33 -62.89
CA VAL A 275 -14.81 6.66 -64.16
C VAL A 275 -13.44 5.97 -64.35
N GLN A 276 -13.12 5.49 -65.56
CA GLN A 276 -11.85 4.82 -65.93
C GLN A 276 -10.62 5.76 -66.12
N SER A 277 -10.77 7.09 -66.11
CA SER A 277 -9.69 8.03 -66.51
C SER A 277 -9.31 9.09 -65.46
N ILE A 278 -9.39 8.80 -64.16
CA ILE A 278 -9.00 9.75 -63.10
C ILE A 278 -8.03 9.11 -62.08
N ASP A 279 -7.01 8.44 -62.60
CA ASP A 279 -5.99 7.75 -61.80
C ASP A 279 -5.17 8.71 -60.91
N SER A 280 -4.93 9.95 -61.35
CA SER A 280 -4.18 10.95 -60.58
C SER A 280 -4.90 11.39 -59.29
N PHE A 281 -6.19 11.72 -59.38
CA PHE A 281 -6.98 12.16 -58.23
C PHE A 281 -7.09 11.07 -57.15
N VAL A 282 -7.32 9.82 -57.56
CA VAL A 282 -7.36 8.67 -56.63
C VAL A 282 -5.99 8.41 -56.01
N LYS A 283 -4.89 8.57 -56.78
CA LYS A 283 -3.53 8.49 -56.24
C LYS A 283 -3.26 9.56 -55.19
N ASP A 284 -3.68 10.80 -55.44
CA ASP A 284 -3.52 11.91 -54.48
C ASP A 284 -4.34 11.69 -53.21
N LEU A 285 -5.60 11.22 -53.33
CA LEU A 285 -6.43 10.84 -52.18
C LEU A 285 -5.76 9.73 -51.35
N LYS A 286 -5.27 8.67 -52.00
CA LYS A 286 -4.56 7.58 -51.33
C LYS A 286 -3.29 8.07 -50.65
N PHE A 287 -2.53 8.96 -51.28
CA PHE A 287 -1.32 9.55 -50.72
C PHE A 287 -1.65 10.36 -49.45
N ILE A 288 -2.64 11.26 -49.51
CA ILE A 288 -3.06 12.06 -48.35
C ILE A 288 -3.61 11.15 -47.23
N GLY A 289 -4.40 10.14 -47.60
CA GLY A 289 -4.92 9.14 -46.66
C GLY A 289 -3.81 8.39 -45.93
N GLU A 290 -2.76 7.98 -46.63
CA GLU A 290 -1.62 7.31 -45.99
C GLU A 290 -0.84 8.25 -45.07
N GLN A 291 -0.64 9.51 -45.45
CA GLN A 291 0.01 10.51 -44.58
C GLN A 291 -0.77 10.72 -43.27
N ILE A 292 -2.10 10.85 -43.36
CA ILE A 292 -2.99 10.96 -42.19
C ILE A 292 -2.95 9.69 -41.34
N ARG A 293 -2.96 8.50 -41.97
CA ARG A 293 -2.88 7.22 -41.26
C ARG A 293 -1.57 7.09 -40.48
N GLN A 294 -0.44 7.42 -41.11
CA GLN A 294 0.87 7.40 -40.45
C GLN A 294 0.93 8.39 -39.29
N ALA A 295 0.44 9.61 -39.48
CA ALA A 295 0.37 10.61 -38.41
C ALA A 295 -0.51 10.13 -37.25
N ARG A 296 -1.69 9.56 -37.52
CA ARG A 296 -2.56 8.98 -36.48
C ARG A 296 -1.85 7.91 -35.66
N LEU A 297 -1.20 6.95 -36.33
CA LEU A 297 -0.49 5.86 -35.66
C LEU A 297 0.70 6.38 -34.85
N ALA A 298 1.43 7.36 -35.37
CA ALA A 298 2.53 7.99 -34.66
C ALA A 298 2.05 8.74 -33.42
N THR A 299 1.01 9.57 -33.53
CA THR A 299 0.44 10.32 -32.40
C THR A 299 -0.18 9.39 -31.36
N ASP A 300 -0.91 8.34 -31.75
CA ASP A 300 -1.44 7.33 -30.80
C ASP A 300 -0.31 6.61 -30.06
N LYS A 301 0.77 6.24 -30.76
CA LYS A 301 1.97 5.65 -30.15
C LYS A 301 2.66 6.63 -29.20
N GLN A 302 2.77 7.90 -29.58
CA GLN A 302 3.36 8.95 -28.75
C GLN A 302 2.57 9.16 -27.46
N VAL A 303 1.24 9.25 -27.55
CA VAL A 303 0.34 9.35 -26.38
C VAL A 303 0.56 8.15 -25.44
N LYS A 304 0.54 6.92 -25.98
CA LYS A 304 0.74 5.69 -25.18
C LYS A 304 2.10 5.66 -24.50
N ASN A 305 3.18 5.88 -25.26
CA ASN A 305 4.54 5.91 -24.73
C ASN A 305 4.69 6.97 -23.63
N ARG A 306 4.14 8.17 -23.86
CA ARG A 306 4.25 9.27 -22.90
C ARG A 306 3.47 8.98 -21.61
N LYS A 307 2.27 8.40 -21.69
CA LYS A 307 1.52 7.95 -20.50
C LYS A 307 2.30 6.90 -19.71
N ASP A 308 2.95 5.97 -20.39
CA ASP A 308 3.76 4.93 -19.74
C ASP A 308 5.04 5.50 -19.11
N GLU A 309 5.70 6.46 -19.76
CA GLU A 309 6.85 7.19 -19.19
C GLU A 309 6.46 7.96 -17.92
N ILE A 310 5.33 8.68 -17.95
CA ILE A 310 4.84 9.43 -16.79
C ILE A 310 4.49 8.48 -15.66
N ARG A 311 3.78 7.38 -15.95
CA ARG A 311 3.48 6.33 -14.96
C ARG A 311 4.77 5.78 -14.34
N LYS A 312 5.78 5.46 -15.14
CA LYS A 312 7.09 4.98 -14.65
C LYS A 312 7.81 6.03 -13.80
N LYS A 313 7.76 7.31 -14.20
CA LYS A 313 8.38 8.40 -13.45
C LYS A 313 7.72 8.61 -12.09
N ILE A 314 6.39 8.65 -12.04
CA ILE A 314 5.62 8.76 -10.78
C ILE A 314 5.96 7.58 -9.86
N LEU A 315 5.91 6.36 -10.39
CA LEU A 315 6.26 5.15 -9.63
C LEU A 315 7.70 5.18 -9.11
N ALA A 316 8.66 5.61 -9.93
CA ALA A 316 10.06 5.71 -9.53
C ALA A 316 10.27 6.76 -8.42
N THR A 317 9.62 7.92 -8.54
CA THR A 317 9.67 8.96 -7.49
C THR A 317 9.04 8.47 -6.18
N ALA A 318 7.88 7.81 -6.25
CA ALA A 318 7.21 7.23 -5.09
C ALA A 318 8.08 6.17 -4.39
N ASN A 319 8.63 5.22 -5.15
CA ASN A 319 9.52 4.18 -4.62
C ASN A 319 10.81 4.76 -4.03
N LYS A 320 11.35 5.83 -4.63
CA LYS A 320 12.51 6.53 -4.07
C LYS A 320 12.21 7.14 -2.71
N LYS A 321 11.03 7.78 -2.54
CA LYS A 321 10.59 8.35 -1.25
C LYS A 321 10.43 7.26 -0.20
N ILE A 322 9.80 6.13 -0.55
CA ILE A 322 9.67 4.96 0.33
C ILE A 322 11.05 4.44 0.75
N GLN A 323 11.94 4.18 -0.22
CA GLN A 323 13.27 3.64 0.05
C GLN A 323 14.09 4.58 0.96
N GLN A 324 14.03 5.89 0.73
CA GLN A 324 14.71 6.86 1.59
C GLN A 324 14.19 6.80 3.04
N HIS A 325 12.87 6.70 3.22
CA HIS A 325 12.26 6.57 4.55
C HIS A 325 12.64 5.24 5.21
N THR A 326 12.55 4.12 4.49
CA THR A 326 12.95 2.80 4.98
C THR A 326 14.40 2.83 5.48
N LEU A 327 15.35 3.34 4.69
CA LEU A 327 16.75 3.42 5.08
C LEU A 327 16.97 4.27 6.35
N GLN A 328 16.23 5.37 6.50
CA GLN A 328 16.29 6.19 7.71
C GLN A 328 15.81 5.41 8.95
N LEU A 329 14.71 4.67 8.82
CA LEU A 329 14.18 3.85 9.90
C LEU A 329 15.12 2.68 10.25
N GLU A 330 15.61 1.95 9.25
CA GLU A 330 16.54 0.83 9.44
C GLU A 330 17.83 1.24 10.17
N GLN A 331 18.37 2.42 9.85
CA GLN A 331 19.52 3.00 10.56
C GLN A 331 19.22 3.26 12.03
N GLN A 332 18.01 3.75 12.34
CA GLN A 332 17.60 4.05 13.72
C GLN A 332 17.39 2.78 14.54
N ILE A 333 16.73 1.76 13.98
CA ILE A 333 16.42 0.51 14.68
C ILE A 333 17.56 -0.52 14.60
N LYS A 334 18.58 -0.27 13.77
CA LYS A 334 19.72 -1.18 13.52
C LYS A 334 19.30 -2.57 13.06
N ALA A 335 18.22 -2.64 12.31
CA ALA A 335 17.66 -3.86 11.74
C ALA A 335 17.03 -3.57 10.38
N SER A 336 16.94 -4.58 9.52
CA SER A 336 16.22 -4.43 8.25
C SER A 336 14.72 -4.53 8.47
N LEU A 337 13.96 -3.64 7.83
CA LEU A 337 12.50 -3.62 7.94
C LEU A 337 11.87 -4.70 7.05
N PRO A 338 10.76 -5.32 7.49
CA PRO A 338 9.93 -6.12 6.62
C PRO A 338 9.48 -5.34 5.38
N ALA A 339 9.27 -6.05 4.28
CA ALA A 339 8.72 -5.43 3.08
C ALA A 339 7.29 -4.91 3.37
N PRO A 340 6.94 -3.70 2.92
CA PRO A 340 5.58 -3.18 3.11
C PRO A 340 4.57 -4.00 2.31
N THR A 341 3.36 -4.11 2.84
CA THR A 341 2.25 -4.86 2.22
C THR A 341 1.59 -4.08 1.09
N ILE A 342 1.64 -2.74 1.14
CA ILE A 342 1.00 -1.85 0.18
C ILE A 342 1.88 -1.66 -1.06
N SER A 343 1.28 -1.84 -2.24
CA SER A 343 1.95 -1.66 -3.54
C SER A 343 1.47 -0.41 -4.27
N VAL A 344 2.39 0.55 -4.45
CA VAL A 344 2.15 1.77 -5.24
C VAL A 344 1.74 1.43 -6.67
N LEU A 345 2.34 0.40 -7.28
CA LEU A 345 2.01 -0.04 -8.63
C LEU A 345 0.54 -0.47 -8.74
N ASN A 346 0.04 -1.21 -7.75
CA ASN A 346 -1.34 -1.66 -7.72
C ASN A 346 -2.31 -0.49 -7.47
N ALA A 347 -1.96 0.45 -6.58
CA ALA A 347 -2.77 1.65 -6.33
C ALA A 347 -2.94 2.52 -7.58
N MET A 348 -1.90 2.62 -8.42
CA MET A 348 -1.94 3.37 -9.69
C MET A 348 -2.70 2.65 -10.81
N LYS A 349 -3.08 1.37 -10.65
CA LYS A 349 -3.71 0.57 -11.69
C LYS A 349 -5.10 1.13 -12.02
N GLY A 350 -5.42 1.23 -13.31
CA GLY A 350 -6.72 1.71 -13.79
C GLY A 350 -6.92 3.24 -13.78
N LYS A 351 -6.00 4.00 -13.18
CA LYS A 351 -6.01 5.47 -13.20
C LYS A 351 -5.65 6.00 -14.59
N LYS A 352 -6.40 7.00 -15.07
CA LYS A 352 -6.40 7.46 -16.48
C LYS A 352 -5.76 8.82 -16.69
N THR A 353 -5.87 9.73 -15.72
CA THR A 353 -5.30 11.09 -15.77
C THR A 353 -4.02 11.17 -14.95
N ILE A 354 -3.13 12.12 -15.27
CA ILE A 354 -1.89 12.34 -14.51
C ILE A 354 -2.21 12.65 -13.05
N GLN A 355 -3.17 13.53 -12.80
CA GLN A 355 -3.65 13.85 -11.46
C GLN A 355 -4.06 12.59 -10.69
N SER A 356 -4.95 11.76 -11.26
CA SER A 356 -5.44 10.55 -10.58
C SER A 356 -4.34 9.49 -10.34
N LEU A 357 -3.29 9.47 -11.17
CA LEU A 357 -2.11 8.63 -10.97
C LEU A 357 -1.24 9.16 -9.82
N GLN A 358 -1.05 10.47 -9.77
CA GLN A 358 -0.27 11.14 -8.73
C GLN A 358 -0.95 11.00 -7.36
N GLU A 359 -2.25 11.29 -7.27
CA GLU A 359 -3.03 11.16 -6.02
C GLU A 359 -3.00 9.73 -5.48
N ALA A 360 -3.14 8.73 -6.36
CA ALA A 360 -3.08 7.33 -5.99
C ALA A 360 -1.69 6.91 -5.49
N ALA A 361 -0.63 7.42 -6.14
CA ALA A 361 0.74 7.16 -5.73
C ALA A 361 1.08 7.85 -4.40
N ASP A 362 0.69 9.11 -4.23
CA ASP A 362 0.95 9.90 -3.01
C ASP A 362 0.20 9.29 -1.81
N THR A 363 -1.06 8.88 -2.00
CA THR A 363 -1.84 8.16 -0.97
C THR A 363 -1.16 6.84 -0.58
N ALA A 364 -0.76 6.02 -1.56
CA ALA A 364 -0.08 4.75 -1.29
C ALA A 364 1.26 4.95 -0.57
N VAL A 365 2.03 5.99 -0.93
CA VAL A 365 3.27 6.34 -0.23
C VAL A 365 3.01 6.70 1.23
N SER A 366 1.99 7.51 1.52
CA SER A 366 1.65 7.87 2.90
C SER A 366 1.21 6.64 3.70
N GLN A 367 0.43 5.73 3.11
CA GLN A 367 0.03 4.47 3.76
C GLN A 367 1.23 3.54 4.03
N VAL A 368 2.16 3.40 3.07
CA VAL A 368 3.42 2.65 3.26
C VAL A 368 4.28 3.26 4.37
N ILE A 369 4.40 4.58 4.41
CA ILE A 369 5.17 5.28 5.45
C ILE A 369 4.56 5.00 6.83
N VAL A 370 3.24 5.04 6.96
CA VAL A 370 2.52 4.70 8.20
C VAL A 370 2.81 3.26 8.62
N GLU A 371 2.68 2.30 7.70
CA GLU A 371 2.99 0.90 7.96
C GLU A 371 4.43 0.70 8.47
N LEU A 372 5.40 1.29 7.80
CA LEU A 372 6.82 1.21 8.18
C LEU A 372 7.11 1.92 9.51
N ASP A 373 6.49 3.06 9.77
CA ASP A 373 6.64 3.79 11.05
C ASP A 373 6.09 2.97 12.22
N LEU A 374 4.95 2.29 12.05
CA LEU A 374 4.38 1.40 13.07
C LEU A 374 5.30 0.21 13.37
N GLN A 375 5.81 -0.45 12.33
CA GLN A 375 6.79 -1.54 12.49
C GLN A 375 8.07 -1.06 13.18
N ALA A 376 8.59 0.11 12.76
CA ALA A 376 9.76 0.71 13.36
C ALA A 376 9.53 1.12 14.81
N ASN A 377 8.34 1.61 15.17
CA ASN A 377 7.98 1.95 16.56
C ASN A 377 8.02 0.72 17.47
N LYS A 378 7.51 -0.43 17.01
CA LYS A 378 7.62 -1.71 17.72
C LYS A 378 9.09 -2.09 17.96
N ALA A 379 9.92 -2.01 16.93
CA ALA A 379 11.35 -2.26 17.03
C ALA A 379 12.11 -1.26 17.92
N ARG A 380 11.74 0.03 17.90
CA ARG A 380 12.30 1.07 18.77
C ARG A 380 12.04 0.76 20.24
N LYS A 381 10.80 0.37 20.60
CA LYS A 381 10.45 -0.01 21.97
C LYS A 381 11.29 -1.20 22.45
N ASN A 382 11.41 -2.24 21.64
CA ASN A 382 12.26 -3.40 21.93
C ASN A 382 13.75 -3.01 22.05
N LEU A 383 14.23 -2.10 21.20
CA LEU A 383 15.61 -1.63 21.25
C LEU A 383 15.91 -0.85 22.53
N ILE A 384 14.95 -0.05 23.01
CA ILE A 384 15.05 0.65 24.30
C ILE A 384 15.17 -0.36 25.44
N CYS A 385 14.33 -1.40 25.48
CA CYS A 385 14.41 -2.46 26.48
C CYS A 385 15.76 -3.20 26.45
N LEU A 386 16.27 -3.52 25.26
CA LEU A 386 17.59 -4.13 25.10
C LEU A 386 18.72 -3.20 25.56
N ASN A 387 18.61 -1.90 25.30
CA ASN A 387 19.60 -0.92 25.72
C ASN A 387 19.64 -0.73 27.25
N GLN A 388 18.51 -0.85 27.94
CA GLN A 388 18.48 -0.89 29.42
C GLN A 388 19.25 -2.10 29.98
N ASN A 389 19.36 -3.18 29.20
CA ASN A 389 20.12 -4.39 29.52
C ASN A 389 21.46 -4.45 28.77
N ALA A 390 22.12 -3.31 28.56
CA ALA A 390 23.29 -3.18 27.68
C ALA A 390 24.42 -4.21 27.92
N LYS A 391 24.64 -4.64 29.17
CA LYS A 391 25.66 -5.64 29.53
C LYS A 391 25.44 -7.02 28.91
N TYR A 392 24.20 -7.34 28.50
CA TYR A 392 23.83 -8.63 27.91
C TYR A 392 23.55 -8.55 26.41
N LYS A 393 23.89 -7.43 25.75
CA LYS A 393 23.66 -7.26 24.30
C LYS A 393 24.23 -8.39 23.44
N PHE A 394 25.33 -9.01 23.87
CA PHE A 394 25.94 -10.14 23.17
C PHE A 394 25.06 -11.40 23.10
N LEU A 395 24.01 -11.52 23.94
CA LEU A 395 23.04 -12.61 23.91
C LEU A 395 21.97 -12.48 22.80
N PHE A 396 22.01 -11.38 22.04
CA PHE A 396 20.98 -11.01 21.05
C PHE A 396 21.60 -10.71 19.68
N SER A 397 22.49 -11.59 19.21
CA SER A 397 23.07 -11.52 17.85
C SER A 397 22.02 -11.67 16.74
N ASP A 398 20.87 -12.25 17.07
CA ASP A 398 19.69 -12.46 16.24
C ASP A 398 18.72 -11.26 16.22
N TRP A 399 19.19 -10.05 16.57
CA TRP A 399 18.40 -8.82 16.69
C TRP A 399 17.41 -8.57 15.53
N ASN A 400 17.85 -8.77 14.27
CA ASN A 400 16.99 -8.61 13.09
C ASN A 400 15.67 -9.40 13.18
N SER A 401 15.70 -10.60 13.78
CA SER A 401 14.50 -11.44 13.94
C SER A 401 13.69 -11.09 15.19
N LEU A 402 14.34 -10.56 16.23
CA LEU A 402 13.70 -10.33 17.52
C LEU A 402 13.04 -8.96 17.62
N CYS A 403 13.56 -7.96 16.91
CA CYS A 403 13.13 -6.58 17.05
C CYS A 403 11.65 -6.34 16.70
N PHE A 404 11.05 -7.16 15.84
CA PHE A 404 9.65 -7.03 15.45
C PHE A 404 8.66 -7.90 16.25
N LYS A 405 9.12 -8.61 17.29
CA LYS A 405 8.22 -9.31 18.21
C LYS A 405 7.32 -8.32 18.96
N GLU A 406 6.15 -8.80 19.37
CA GLU A 406 5.33 -8.05 20.33
C GLU A 406 6.16 -7.67 21.56
N ASN A 407 5.93 -6.47 22.09
CA ASN A 407 6.79 -5.90 23.10
C ASN A 407 6.83 -6.78 24.37
N ASP A 408 5.66 -7.29 24.79
CA ASP A 408 5.55 -8.18 25.96
C ASP A 408 6.30 -9.51 25.77
N ASP A 409 6.21 -10.10 24.57
CA ASP A 409 6.92 -11.33 24.21
C ASP A 409 8.44 -11.11 24.21
N PHE A 410 8.89 -9.95 23.73
CA PHE A 410 10.30 -9.58 23.71
C PHE A 410 10.84 -9.36 25.12
N ASP A 411 10.08 -8.69 25.99
CA ASP A 411 10.44 -8.45 27.39
C ASP A 411 10.57 -9.78 28.17
N ALA A 412 9.64 -10.71 27.96
CA ALA A 412 9.71 -12.06 28.51
C ALA A 412 10.93 -12.83 28.00
N LEU A 413 11.25 -12.71 26.70
CA LEU A 413 12.41 -13.34 26.09
C LEU A 413 13.73 -12.80 26.65
N ILE A 414 13.87 -11.47 26.75
CA ILE A 414 15.05 -10.82 27.33
C ILE A 414 15.28 -11.35 28.74
N THR A 415 14.23 -11.32 29.57
CA THR A 415 14.29 -11.76 30.96
C THR A 415 14.73 -13.23 31.05
N SER A 416 14.16 -14.09 30.21
CA SER A 416 14.51 -15.51 30.15
C SER A 416 15.97 -15.76 29.74
N ARG A 417 16.46 -15.09 28.68
CA ARG A 417 17.85 -15.26 28.20
C ARG A 417 18.87 -14.77 29.21
N ILE A 418 18.59 -13.63 29.85
CA ILE A 418 19.46 -13.07 30.90
C ILE A 418 19.50 -13.98 32.13
N ALA A 419 18.35 -14.50 32.57
CA ALA A 419 18.28 -15.41 33.70
C ALA A 419 19.08 -16.70 33.43
N LYS A 420 18.91 -17.31 32.25
CA LYS A 420 19.68 -18.49 31.83
C LYS A 420 21.18 -18.24 31.81
N HIS A 421 21.61 -17.08 31.31
CA HIS A 421 23.03 -16.74 31.26
C HIS A 421 23.63 -16.53 32.66
N LYS A 422 22.91 -15.83 33.57
CA LYS A 422 23.34 -15.67 34.97
C LYS A 422 23.46 -17.00 35.70
N GLU A 423 22.53 -17.92 35.45
CA GLU A 423 22.57 -19.26 36.05
C GLU A 423 23.75 -20.08 35.52
N ALA A 424 24.01 -20.04 34.21
CA ALA A 424 25.17 -20.72 33.61
C ALA A 424 26.51 -20.17 34.14
N GLU A 425 26.64 -18.85 34.27
CA GLU A 425 27.85 -18.24 34.84
C GLU A 425 28.04 -18.60 36.32
N LYS A 426 26.95 -18.66 37.11
CA LYS A 426 27.01 -19.10 38.50
C LYS A 426 27.48 -20.55 38.61
N GLN A 427 26.95 -21.45 37.77
CA GLN A 427 27.36 -22.85 37.74
C GLN A 427 28.82 -23.01 37.31
N ARG A 428 29.28 -22.23 36.33
CA ARG A 428 30.69 -22.22 35.90
C ARG A 428 31.62 -21.79 37.04
N LEU A 429 31.29 -20.72 37.76
CA LEU A 429 32.07 -20.25 38.91
C LEU A 429 32.07 -21.26 40.07
N GLU A 430 30.95 -21.96 40.30
CA GLU A 430 30.87 -23.01 41.31
C GLU A 430 31.71 -24.24 40.95
N GLN A 431 31.68 -24.67 39.68
CA GLN A 431 32.54 -25.74 39.18
C GLN A 431 34.03 -25.37 39.26
N GLU A 432 34.40 -24.14 38.92
CA GLU A 432 35.77 -23.64 39.03
C GLU A 432 36.24 -23.60 40.50
N ARG A 433 35.37 -23.13 41.41
CA ARG A 433 35.66 -23.14 42.85
C ARG A 433 35.86 -24.56 43.40
N LEU A 434 35.06 -25.53 42.95
CA LEU A 434 35.21 -26.93 43.33
C LEU A 434 36.51 -27.55 42.76
N GLY A 435 36.88 -27.19 41.53
CA GLY A 435 38.15 -27.60 40.92
C GLY A 435 39.37 -27.12 41.69
N ILE A 436 39.42 -25.85 42.07
CA ILE A 436 40.52 -25.26 42.87
C ILE A 436 40.62 -25.94 44.24
N GLN A 437 39.49 -26.22 44.90
CA GLN A 437 39.50 -26.94 46.19
C GLN A 437 40.00 -28.38 46.08
N GLN A 438 39.75 -29.06 44.95
CA GLN A 438 40.25 -30.41 44.69
C GLN A 438 41.75 -30.42 44.35
N GLU A 439 42.25 -29.39 43.67
CA GLU A 439 43.68 -29.23 43.40
C GLU A 439 44.47 -28.88 44.67
N GLU A 440 43.94 -28.04 45.56
CA GLU A 440 44.57 -27.68 46.84
C GLU A 440 44.61 -28.83 47.86
N SER A 441 43.78 -29.87 47.69
CA SER A 441 43.74 -31.04 48.57
C SER A 441 44.59 -32.22 48.09
N GLN A 442 45.37 -32.06 47.01
CA GLN A 442 46.39 -33.05 46.63
C GLN A 442 47.72 -32.81 47.35
N PRO A 443 48.32 -33.81 48.02
CA PRO A 443 49.59 -33.63 48.74
C PRO A 443 50.77 -33.48 47.78
N ILE A 444 51.59 -32.44 47.98
CA ILE A 444 52.90 -32.27 47.35
C ILE A 444 53.84 -33.37 47.86
N VAL A 445 54.10 -34.38 47.04
CA VAL A 445 55.13 -35.39 47.33
C VAL A 445 56.44 -34.97 46.68
N HIS A 446 57.34 -34.39 47.49
CA HIS A 446 58.77 -34.37 47.21
C HIS A 446 59.35 -35.77 47.44
N LYS A 447 60.02 -36.37 46.45
CA LYS A 447 60.95 -37.49 46.70
C LYS A 447 62.12 -37.50 45.72
N THR A 448 63.32 -37.44 46.29
CA THR A 448 64.64 -37.45 45.65
C THR A 448 65.14 -38.89 45.46
N LEU A 449 65.57 -39.19 44.22
CA LEU A 449 66.52 -40.17 43.66
C LEU A 449 67.00 -41.44 44.44
N GLY A 450 66.94 -42.60 43.74
CA GLY A 450 67.76 -43.81 43.96
C GLY A 450 67.29 -45.07 43.17
N ALA A 451 68.14 -45.54 42.23
CA ALA A 451 68.08 -46.64 41.23
C ALA A 451 67.39 -47.99 41.62
N GLU A 452 66.85 -48.84 40.73
CA GLU A 452 67.44 -49.45 39.51
C GLU A 452 66.37 -49.99 38.49
N SER A 453 66.73 -49.85 37.21
CA SER A 453 66.39 -50.51 35.93
C SER A 453 65.14 -51.41 35.68
N THR A 454 64.38 -51.08 34.63
CA THR A 454 64.27 -51.84 33.35
C THR A 454 63.54 -50.99 32.27
N GLU A 455 64.21 -50.76 31.14
CA GLU A 455 63.73 -50.11 29.90
C GLU A 455 62.97 -51.10 28.98
N PRO A 456 62.22 -50.71 27.90
CA PRO A 456 62.51 -49.58 27.01
C PRO A 456 61.34 -48.78 26.35
N SER A 457 61.70 -47.55 25.94
CA SER A 457 61.45 -46.88 24.65
C SER A 457 60.12 -46.17 24.29
N PRO A 458 60.20 -45.08 23.47
CA PRO A 458 59.51 -43.81 23.75
C PRO A 458 58.70 -43.20 22.58
N SER A 459 57.83 -42.22 22.85
CA SER A 459 57.91 -40.87 22.22
C SER A 459 56.78 -39.92 22.64
N ASN A 460 57.21 -38.70 22.94
CA ASN A 460 56.55 -37.47 23.43
C ASN A 460 55.37 -36.97 22.55
N SER A 461 54.34 -36.25 23.05
CA SER A 461 54.32 -34.90 23.66
C SER A 461 55.07 -33.85 22.80
N SER A 462 54.73 -32.58 22.64
CA SER A 462 53.66 -31.66 23.05
C SER A 462 53.93 -30.35 22.27
N PHE A 463 52.90 -29.50 22.11
CA PHE A 463 52.90 -28.04 21.92
C PHE A 463 54.17 -27.27 21.52
N LYS A 464 54.03 -26.34 20.54
CA LYS A 464 54.31 -24.89 20.74
C LYS A 464 53.75 -23.98 19.62
N LEU A 465 53.18 -22.87 20.06
CA LEU A 465 52.90 -21.60 19.34
C LEU A 465 54.23 -20.99 18.79
N ASN A 466 54.33 -19.98 17.91
CA ASN A 466 53.43 -19.01 17.27
C ASN A 466 54.22 -18.30 16.14
N ALA A 467 53.50 -17.51 15.33
CA ALA A 467 53.95 -16.29 14.63
C ALA A 467 54.93 -16.44 13.46
N GLU A 468 54.48 -16.11 12.24
CA GLU A 468 54.78 -14.82 11.61
C GLU A 468 54.17 -14.72 10.19
N THR A 469 53.49 -13.60 10.01
CA THR A 469 53.10 -12.89 8.80
C THR A 469 54.07 -13.00 7.62
N THR A 470 53.54 -13.21 6.41
CA THR A 470 53.86 -12.48 5.16
C THR A 470 52.86 -12.96 4.08
N ALA A 471 51.91 -12.13 3.65
CA ALA A 471 51.96 -11.31 2.42
C ALA A 471 52.07 -12.15 1.13
N ALA A 472 51.42 -11.89 0.00
CA ALA A 472 50.33 -11.03 -0.45
C ALA A 472 50.11 -11.41 -1.94
N LEU A 473 48.91 -11.16 -2.47
CA LEU A 473 48.63 -10.79 -3.87
C LEU A 473 48.88 -11.80 -5.03
N SER A 474 47.89 -11.81 -5.95
CA SER A 474 47.90 -12.29 -7.35
C SER A 474 47.81 -13.83 -7.56
N GLY A 475 46.88 -14.38 -8.35
CA GLY A 475 45.92 -13.78 -9.27
C GLY A 475 45.04 -14.81 -10.00
N LYS A 476 43.96 -14.30 -10.59
CA LYS A 476 43.38 -14.58 -11.93
C LYS A 476 43.29 -16.02 -12.51
N PHE A 477 42.05 -16.31 -12.97
CA PHE A 477 41.59 -17.25 -14.03
C PHE A 477 41.66 -18.77 -13.72
N VAL A 478 40.87 -19.71 -14.25
CA VAL A 478 39.52 -19.89 -14.86
C VAL A 478 39.46 -21.40 -15.26
N VAL A 479 38.26 -21.97 -15.41
CA VAL A 479 37.89 -23.27 -16.08
C VAL A 479 37.71 -24.54 -15.22
N ALA A 480 36.43 -24.87 -15.06
CA ALA A 480 35.69 -26.11 -15.37
C ALA A 480 36.14 -27.53 -14.95
N ASN A 481 35.09 -28.26 -14.56
CA ASN A 481 34.87 -29.71 -14.58
C ASN A 481 35.54 -30.56 -13.49
N ASN A 482 34.73 -30.96 -12.50
CA ASN A 482 34.57 -32.37 -12.17
C ASN A 482 33.23 -32.63 -11.47
N ILE A 483 32.32 -33.27 -12.21
CA ILE A 483 31.10 -33.89 -11.71
C ILE A 483 31.51 -35.20 -11.04
N ALA A 484 31.41 -35.26 -9.73
CA ALA A 484 31.41 -36.50 -8.97
C ALA A 484 30.24 -36.46 -7.99
N SER A 485 29.27 -37.37 -8.16
CA SER A 485 28.09 -37.51 -7.33
C SER A 485 28.47 -37.71 -5.86
N LYS A 486 28.41 -36.63 -5.07
CA LYS A 486 28.41 -36.72 -3.62
C LYS A 486 27.02 -37.18 -3.18
N THR A 487 26.90 -38.44 -2.76
CA THR A 487 25.76 -38.89 -1.96
C THR A 487 25.75 -38.06 -0.68
N LEU A 488 24.90 -37.05 -0.63
CA LEU A 488 24.61 -36.26 0.57
C LEU A 488 23.93 -37.18 1.59
N MET A 489 24.70 -37.72 2.53
CA MET A 489 24.11 -38.29 3.74
C MET A 489 23.55 -37.13 4.57
N VAL A 490 22.24 -36.89 4.44
CA VAL A 490 21.51 -35.94 5.26
C VAL A 490 21.31 -36.56 6.64
N GLN A 491 21.91 -35.96 7.67
CA GLN A 491 21.61 -36.33 9.05
C GLN A 491 20.28 -35.70 9.47
N LEU A 492 19.26 -36.53 9.65
CA LEU A 492 17.95 -36.15 10.19
C LEU A 492 17.89 -36.49 11.68
N THR A 493 17.28 -35.61 12.47
CA THR A 493 17.01 -35.92 13.87
C THR A 493 15.97 -37.05 13.98
N ALA A 494 16.01 -37.84 15.06
CA ALA A 494 15.02 -38.90 15.29
C ALA A 494 13.58 -38.37 15.31
N LYS A 495 13.38 -37.11 15.72
CA LYS A 495 12.08 -36.43 15.73
C LYS A 495 11.58 -36.13 14.31
N GLU A 496 12.44 -35.62 13.43
CA GLU A 496 12.09 -35.36 12.03
C GLU A 496 11.86 -36.65 11.26
N ALA A 497 12.68 -37.69 11.49
CA ALA A 497 12.47 -39.00 10.89
C ALA A 497 11.12 -39.62 11.28
N ASN A 498 10.73 -39.50 12.56
CA ASN A 498 9.42 -39.99 13.02
C ASN A 498 8.25 -39.17 12.45
N TYR A 499 8.40 -37.85 12.36
CA TYR A 499 7.40 -36.98 11.73
C TYR A 499 7.17 -37.34 10.26
N LEU A 500 8.26 -37.58 9.49
CA LEU A 500 8.16 -37.98 8.09
C LEU A 500 7.49 -39.35 7.92
N ARG A 501 7.84 -40.34 8.76
CA ARG A 501 7.18 -41.66 8.73
C ARG A 501 5.69 -41.58 9.06
N GLN A 502 5.29 -40.73 10.01
CA GLN A 502 3.86 -40.55 10.33
C GLN A 502 3.10 -39.94 9.16
N ARG A 503 3.68 -38.96 8.46
CA ARG A 503 3.06 -38.36 7.28
C ARG A 503 2.97 -39.32 6.10
N ASP A 504 4.00 -40.12 5.89
CA ASP A 504 4.04 -41.15 4.85
C ASP A 504 2.95 -42.22 5.09
N ALA A 505 2.77 -42.65 6.33
CA ALA A 505 1.71 -43.58 6.71
C ALA A 505 0.30 -42.98 6.48
N ILE A 506 0.10 -41.70 6.80
CA ILE A 506 -1.17 -40.99 6.54
C ILE A 506 -1.42 -40.87 5.03
N LEU A 507 -0.40 -40.50 4.25
CA LEU A 507 -0.52 -40.39 2.80
C LEU A 507 -0.89 -41.74 2.18
N THR A 508 -0.19 -42.81 2.55
CA THR A 508 -0.47 -44.18 2.10
C THR A 508 -1.89 -44.62 2.46
N ALA A 509 -2.38 -44.26 3.65
CA ALA A 509 -3.75 -44.56 4.06
C ALA A 509 -4.81 -43.80 3.23
N LEU A 510 -4.53 -42.54 2.88
CA LEU A 510 -5.40 -41.72 2.03
C LEU A 510 -5.41 -42.22 0.58
N GLU A 511 -4.26 -42.62 0.04
CA GLU A 511 -4.16 -43.24 -1.29
C GLU A 511 -4.97 -44.54 -1.35
N ASN A 512 -4.83 -45.42 -0.34
CA ASN A 512 -5.62 -46.65 -0.25
C ASN A 512 -7.13 -46.40 -0.06
N ALA A 513 -7.51 -45.23 0.46
CA ALA A 513 -8.90 -44.79 0.58
C ALA A 513 -9.47 -44.14 -0.70
N GLY A 514 -8.68 -44.07 -1.78
CA GLY A 514 -9.12 -43.57 -3.08
C GLY A 514 -9.20 -42.05 -3.19
N VAL A 515 -8.42 -41.31 -2.38
CA VAL A 515 -8.38 -39.84 -2.38
C VAL A 515 -7.91 -39.26 -3.73
N ASP A 516 -7.14 -40.03 -4.48
CA ASP A 516 -6.73 -39.73 -5.86
C ASP A 516 -7.91 -39.64 -6.85
N ASN A 517 -9.05 -40.23 -6.49
CA ASN A 517 -10.29 -40.24 -7.28
C ASN A 517 -11.33 -39.22 -6.79
N TRP A 518 -10.99 -38.35 -5.83
CA TRP A 518 -11.92 -37.34 -5.32
C TRP A 518 -12.09 -36.15 -6.27
N VAL A 519 -13.32 -35.64 -6.34
CA VAL A 519 -13.64 -34.42 -7.08
C VAL A 519 -12.88 -33.25 -6.44
N GLY A 520 -11.89 -32.73 -7.15
CA GLY A 520 -11.00 -31.67 -6.66
C GLY A 520 -9.54 -32.07 -6.44
N TYR A 521 -9.21 -33.37 -6.51
CA TYR A 521 -7.82 -33.86 -6.37
C TYR A 521 -6.88 -33.22 -7.40
N SER A 522 -7.32 -33.11 -8.66
CA SER A 522 -6.54 -32.48 -9.74
C SER A 522 -6.23 -30.99 -9.45
N ASN A 523 -7.18 -30.25 -8.86
CA ASN A 523 -6.98 -28.86 -8.46
C ASN A 523 -6.03 -28.74 -7.25
N ALA A 524 -6.14 -29.65 -6.28
CA ALA A 524 -5.24 -29.69 -5.13
C ALA A 524 -3.79 -29.97 -5.57
N ILE A 525 -3.57 -30.94 -6.45
CA ILE A 525 -2.24 -31.27 -7.00
C ILE A 525 -1.69 -30.13 -7.88
N ALA A 526 -2.53 -29.46 -8.66
CA ALA A 526 -2.11 -28.28 -9.44
C ALA A 526 -1.64 -27.14 -8.51
N THR A 527 -2.35 -26.91 -7.40
CA THR A 527 -1.99 -25.90 -6.40
C THR A 527 -0.65 -26.25 -5.72
N LEU A 528 -0.43 -27.53 -5.41
CA LEU A 528 0.81 -28.00 -4.77
C LEU A 528 2.03 -27.88 -5.70
N LYS A 529 1.87 -28.20 -6.99
CA LYS A 529 2.92 -28.00 -8.01
C LYS A 529 3.21 -26.52 -8.26
N SER A 530 2.20 -25.65 -8.17
CA SER A 530 2.40 -24.20 -8.28
C SER A 530 3.18 -23.64 -7.09
N ALA A 531 3.03 -24.22 -5.90
CA ALA A 531 3.76 -23.82 -4.69
C ALA A 531 5.22 -24.28 -4.67
N GLN A 532 5.56 -25.44 -5.28
CA GLN A 532 6.94 -25.93 -5.36
C GLN A 532 7.82 -25.19 -6.39
N ASN A 533 7.24 -24.43 -7.31
CA ASN A 533 7.98 -23.55 -8.24
C ASN A 533 8.32 -22.18 -7.63
N VAL A 534 7.99 -21.94 -6.35
CA VAL A 534 8.20 -20.67 -5.63
C VAL A 534 9.15 -20.84 -4.43
N ALA A 535 9.77 -22.01 -4.27
CA ALA A 535 10.77 -22.27 -3.22
C ALA A 535 12.19 -22.32 -3.77
#